data_AF-A0AAW5B793-F1
#
_entry.id   AF-A0AAW5B793-F1
#
_cell.length_a   1.000
_cell.length_b   1.000
_cell.length_c   1.000
_cell.angle_alpha   90.00
_cell.angle_beta   90.00
_cell.angle_gamma   90.00
#
_symmetry.space_group_name_H-M   'P 1'
#
loop_
_entity.id
_entity.type
_entity.pdbx_description
1 polymer ?
#
loop_
_entity_poly.entity_id
_entity_poly.type
_entity_poly.pdbx_seq_one_letter_code
_entity_poly.pdbx_strand_id
1 'polypeptide(L)'
;MLKIEATKIIEVMDKLDDLPYQKILFDGTWGVGKTKHIIESIENKNNIHYISLFGKRDINALYQELYYLLLSKHEVKFKKILNHMGKINLSKFGFNISIPLISDIFKDIHKRLKTKSNITIIIDDLERKSNDFDLKEIFGFIDSITKPNKEIKIVLVASSDNFSDTTKKTFKEYAEKSIDRIYKITTYSGDAPQKIMGDTIWPKISEIYLDNEFRNLRTLEKTDLFIKEVIYEIDHFDVFTDRFNKEDIYKICFSVVLFVVEHKSEMKLLPKNDEGNLDTFYEAYNSEDNIPNYIWHYILKKNLNNSMMQNFTPIILEWFLTGDFSKDQFKEIAKQVNTYVETRTQLLTPLFMSDEQIKKEIEDFSSFIENVDETIPMNGYLQRLDELADISEKLNFDFKYTIDEVVDWIMNNKGFNNYDDNYFDAFIKRESSFVNKVISTLQITVKNHERDRLLSEMVVNTQKQNFTQNEIDKIAEFKRFIARLKNDENEDINKVIITMKSNKWFLPLPLGEISHSHWTYCHEVFKCIVDMGSWGEERTLIEGAGQYFKQEINNYSDKVFKYRLEHLIKQYF
;
A
#
# COMPACT_ATOMS: atom_id res chain seq x y z
N MET A 1 18.05 -33.42 -9.76
CA MET A 1 17.06 -34.28 -9.08
C MET A 1 15.77 -34.19 -9.87
N LEU A 2 15.17 -35.31 -10.30
CA LEU A 2 13.93 -35.30 -11.08
C LEU A 2 12.82 -34.64 -10.22
N LYS A 3 12.31 -33.49 -10.67
CA LYS A 3 11.18 -32.83 -10.03
C LYS A 3 9.92 -33.63 -10.37
N ILE A 4 9.32 -34.27 -9.37
CA ILE A 4 8.02 -34.93 -9.52
C ILE A 4 6.95 -33.99 -8.97
N GLU A 5 5.96 -33.68 -9.80
CA GLU A 5 4.77 -32.89 -9.44
C GLU A 5 3.75 -33.75 -8.69
N ALA A 6 2.95 -33.11 -7.84
CA ALA A 6 1.90 -33.77 -7.07
C ALA A 6 0.82 -34.47 -7.93
N THR A 7 0.56 -33.98 -9.15
CA THR A 7 -0.36 -34.63 -10.13
C THR A 7 0.05 -36.07 -10.46
N LYS A 8 1.36 -36.37 -10.40
CA LYS A 8 1.87 -37.71 -10.65
C LYS A 8 1.32 -38.74 -9.66
N ILE A 9 0.87 -38.32 -8.49
CA ILE A 9 0.22 -39.19 -7.50
C ILE A 9 -1.00 -39.86 -8.13
N ILE A 10 -1.87 -39.11 -8.81
CA ILE A 10 -3.09 -39.66 -9.44
C ILE A 10 -2.70 -40.73 -10.46
N GLU A 11 -1.74 -40.43 -11.34
CA GLU A 11 -1.28 -41.39 -12.35
C GLU A 11 -0.69 -42.67 -11.76
N VAL A 12 0.03 -42.57 -10.64
CA VAL A 12 0.60 -43.73 -9.94
C VAL A 12 -0.49 -44.52 -9.23
N MET A 13 -1.45 -43.84 -8.61
CA MET A 13 -2.58 -44.46 -7.91
C MET A 13 -3.52 -45.19 -8.87
N ASP A 14 -3.75 -44.66 -10.07
CA ASP A 14 -4.59 -45.31 -11.09
C ASP A 14 -3.95 -46.55 -11.72
N LYS A 15 -2.61 -46.61 -11.76
CA LYS A 15 -1.84 -47.76 -12.27
C LYS A 15 -1.34 -48.67 -11.16
N LEU A 16 -1.74 -48.44 -9.91
CA LEU A 16 -1.14 -49.10 -8.75
C LEU A 16 -1.23 -50.63 -8.82
N ASP A 17 -2.35 -51.15 -9.32
CA ASP A 17 -2.59 -52.58 -9.47
C ASP A 17 -1.70 -53.22 -10.56
N ASP A 18 -1.34 -52.45 -11.60
CA ASP A 18 -0.45 -52.88 -12.69
C ASP A 18 1.04 -52.79 -12.31
N LEU A 19 1.37 -52.01 -11.28
CA LEU A 19 2.74 -51.81 -10.84
C LEU A 19 3.26 -53.04 -10.06
N PRO A 20 4.54 -53.42 -10.22
CA PRO A 20 5.12 -54.56 -9.52
C PRO A 20 5.36 -54.28 -8.02
N TYR A 21 5.25 -53.03 -7.60
CA TYR A 21 5.52 -52.60 -6.22
C TYR A 21 4.36 -52.93 -5.30
N GLN A 22 4.66 -53.46 -4.13
CA GLN A 22 3.66 -53.75 -3.10
C GLN A 22 3.56 -52.60 -2.09
N LYS A 23 4.69 -51.95 -1.78
CA LYS A 23 4.81 -50.91 -0.78
C LYS A 23 5.44 -49.67 -1.42
N ILE A 24 4.66 -48.61 -1.59
CA ILE A 24 5.13 -47.35 -2.14
C ILE A 24 5.02 -46.22 -1.12
N LEU A 25 5.85 -45.20 -1.28
CA LEU A 25 5.83 -43.99 -0.45
C LEU A 25 5.77 -42.74 -1.33
N PHE A 26 4.82 -41.85 -1.05
CA PHE A 26 4.84 -40.46 -1.51
C PHE A 26 5.41 -39.58 -0.42
N ASP A 27 6.60 -39.03 -0.65
CA ASP A 27 7.31 -38.19 0.32
C ASP A 27 7.58 -36.80 -0.27
N GLY A 28 7.30 -35.75 0.49
CA GLY A 28 7.48 -34.37 0.05
C GLY A 28 7.12 -33.39 1.15
N THR A 29 7.44 -32.11 0.98
CA THR A 29 7.15 -31.08 1.98
C THR A 29 5.65 -30.93 2.27
N TRP A 30 5.32 -30.36 3.42
CA TRP A 30 3.94 -29.97 3.70
C TRP A 30 3.44 -28.94 2.69
N GLY A 31 2.14 -29.02 2.34
CA GLY A 31 1.51 -28.03 1.47
C GLY A 31 1.65 -28.26 -0.03
N VAL A 32 2.39 -29.27 -0.50
CA VAL A 32 2.53 -29.55 -1.94
C VAL A 32 1.32 -30.29 -2.55
N GLY A 33 0.29 -30.59 -1.75
CA GLY A 33 -0.95 -31.19 -2.22
C GLY A 33 -0.98 -32.72 -2.25
N LYS A 34 -0.09 -33.43 -1.54
CA LYS A 34 -0.05 -34.92 -1.53
C LYS A 34 -1.38 -35.56 -1.16
N THR A 35 -1.89 -35.26 0.05
CA THR A 35 -3.13 -35.82 0.58
C THR A 35 -4.34 -35.48 -0.29
N LYS A 36 -4.39 -34.27 -0.87
CA LYS A 36 -5.44 -33.86 -1.80
C LYS A 36 -5.54 -34.79 -3.02
N HIS A 37 -4.42 -34.97 -3.73
CA HIS A 37 -4.39 -35.84 -4.92
C HIS A 37 -4.65 -37.32 -4.57
N ILE A 38 -4.25 -37.76 -3.38
CA ILE A 38 -4.57 -39.10 -2.88
C ILE A 38 -6.07 -39.25 -2.67
N ILE A 39 -6.71 -38.32 -1.95
CA ILE A 39 -8.16 -38.35 -1.71
C ILE A 39 -8.93 -38.34 -3.04
N GLU A 40 -8.55 -37.46 -3.97
CA GLU A 40 -9.14 -37.40 -5.32
C GLU A 40 -9.00 -38.75 -6.06
N SER A 41 -7.83 -39.40 -5.98
CA SER A 41 -7.58 -40.67 -6.66
C SER A 41 -8.35 -41.88 -6.09
N ILE A 42 -8.89 -41.77 -4.88
CA ILE A 42 -9.60 -42.86 -4.19
C ILE A 42 -11.12 -42.64 -4.11
N GLU A 43 -11.62 -41.49 -4.57
CA GLU A 43 -13.05 -41.24 -4.62
C GLU A 43 -13.75 -42.39 -5.37
N ASN A 44 -14.79 -42.96 -4.75
CA ASN A 44 -15.59 -44.07 -5.26
C ASN A 44 -14.89 -45.45 -5.38
N LYS A 45 -13.65 -45.64 -4.88
CA LYS A 45 -12.97 -46.95 -4.86
C LYS A 45 -13.20 -47.69 -3.52
N ASN A 46 -13.97 -48.77 -3.53
CA ASN A 46 -14.35 -49.52 -2.30
C ASN A 46 -13.26 -50.45 -1.75
N ASN A 47 -12.23 -50.74 -2.53
CA ASN A 47 -11.10 -51.60 -2.17
C ASN A 47 -9.91 -50.84 -1.59
N ILE A 48 -10.05 -49.51 -1.42
CA ILE A 48 -9.02 -48.64 -0.88
C ILE A 48 -9.45 -48.16 0.51
N HIS A 49 -8.56 -48.31 1.49
CA HIS A 49 -8.80 -47.94 2.88
C HIS A 49 -7.77 -46.90 3.31
N TYR A 50 -8.24 -45.69 3.64
CA TYR A 50 -7.40 -44.57 4.06
C TYR A 50 -7.37 -44.45 5.59
N ILE A 51 -6.17 -44.30 6.15
CA ILE A 51 -5.94 -44.08 7.58
C ILE A 51 -4.92 -42.95 7.75
N SER A 52 -5.25 -41.94 8.58
CA SER A 52 -4.28 -40.92 9.00
C SER A 52 -3.67 -41.31 10.35
N LEU A 53 -2.36 -41.15 10.49
CA LEU A 53 -1.65 -41.37 11.75
C LEU A 53 -1.70 -40.16 12.69
N PHE A 54 -2.35 -39.07 12.28
CA PHE A 54 -2.40 -37.85 13.08
C PHE A 54 -2.96 -38.10 14.49
N GLY A 55 -2.13 -37.85 15.52
CA GLY A 55 -2.53 -37.98 16.92
C GLY A 55 -2.69 -39.43 17.42
N LYS A 56 -2.38 -40.45 16.61
CA LYS A 56 -2.40 -41.85 17.06
C LYS A 56 -1.26 -42.10 18.05
N ARG A 57 -1.59 -42.77 19.17
CA ARG A 57 -0.67 -42.99 20.29
C ARG A 57 0.12 -44.29 20.20
N ASP A 58 -0.40 -45.29 19.51
CA ASP A 58 0.22 -46.61 19.41
C ASP A 58 -0.28 -47.37 18.17
N ILE A 59 0.30 -48.56 17.95
CA ILE A 59 -0.12 -49.46 16.87
C ILE A 59 -1.53 -50.02 17.05
N ASN A 60 -2.04 -50.10 18.28
CA ASN A 60 -3.39 -50.62 18.55
C ASN A 60 -4.47 -49.72 17.95
N ALA A 61 -4.28 -48.40 18.04
CA ALA A 61 -5.16 -47.42 17.39
C ALA A 61 -5.17 -47.53 15.86
N LEU A 62 -4.07 -48.01 15.25
CA LEU A 62 -4.01 -48.30 13.82
C LEU A 62 -4.76 -49.59 13.49
N TYR A 63 -4.53 -50.68 14.25
CA TYR A 63 -5.24 -51.95 14.08
C TYR A 63 -6.74 -51.79 14.20
N GLN A 64 -7.21 -51.09 15.24
CA GLN A 64 -8.63 -50.88 15.47
C GLN A 64 -9.29 -50.15 14.29
N GLU A 65 -8.68 -49.06 13.80
CA GLU A 65 -9.23 -48.31 12.67
C GLU A 65 -9.26 -49.16 11.39
N LEU A 66 -8.18 -49.87 11.07
CA LEU A 66 -8.15 -50.75 9.92
C LEU A 66 -9.20 -51.86 10.02
N TYR A 67 -9.37 -52.46 11.19
CA TYR A 67 -10.39 -53.47 11.43
C TYR A 67 -11.78 -52.94 11.07
N TYR A 68 -12.14 -51.75 11.56
CA TYR A 68 -13.42 -51.14 11.26
C TYR A 68 -13.58 -50.80 9.77
N LEU A 69 -12.53 -50.35 9.09
CA LEU A 69 -12.56 -50.10 7.64
C LEU A 69 -12.75 -51.39 6.81
N LEU A 70 -12.26 -52.53 7.31
CA LEU A 70 -12.38 -53.83 6.64
C LEU A 70 -13.74 -54.52 6.88
N LEU A 71 -14.50 -54.10 7.90
CA LEU A 71 -15.87 -54.58 8.15
C LEU A 71 -16.80 -54.10 7.02
N SER A 72 -17.72 -54.97 6.58
CA SER A 72 -18.61 -54.63 5.46
C SER A 72 -19.64 -53.55 5.87
N LYS A 73 -20.08 -52.71 4.92
CA LYS A 73 -21.15 -51.69 5.13
C LYS A 73 -22.45 -52.28 5.71
N HIS A 74 -22.68 -53.59 5.61
CA HIS A 74 -23.83 -54.29 6.18
C HIS A 74 -23.62 -54.79 7.61
N GLU A 75 -22.37 -54.92 8.08
CA GLU A 75 -22.06 -55.35 9.45
C GLU A 75 -22.04 -54.20 10.46
N VAL A 76 -21.97 -52.93 10.01
CA VAL A 76 -21.78 -51.79 10.94
C VAL A 76 -22.67 -50.59 10.58
N LYS A 77 -23.75 -50.39 11.35
CA LYS A 77 -24.53 -49.13 11.39
C LYS A 77 -23.78 -48.05 12.21
N PHE A 78 -22.59 -47.60 11.77
CA PHE A 78 -21.86 -46.51 12.46
C PHE A 78 -21.42 -45.36 11.55
N LYS A 79 -22.16 -45.11 10.46
CA LYS A 79 -21.97 -43.91 9.63
C LYS A 79 -22.26 -42.56 10.35
N LYS A 80 -22.56 -42.56 11.66
CA LYS A 80 -22.86 -41.35 12.45
C LYS A 80 -21.83 -40.98 13.52
N ILE A 81 -20.87 -41.84 13.88
CA ILE A 81 -19.91 -41.54 14.98
C ILE A 81 -18.61 -40.90 14.50
N LEU A 82 -18.14 -41.19 13.28
CA LEU A 82 -16.89 -40.58 12.79
C LEU A 82 -16.99 -39.06 12.58
N ASN A 83 -18.19 -38.50 12.45
CA ASN A 83 -18.35 -37.06 12.24
C ASN A 83 -18.28 -36.22 13.52
N HIS A 84 -18.19 -36.82 14.72
CA HIS A 84 -18.28 -36.09 16.01
C HIS A 84 -17.32 -36.64 17.10
N MET A 85 -16.07 -36.98 16.76
CA MET A 85 -15.06 -37.39 17.77
C MET A 85 -14.18 -36.22 18.25
N GLY A 86 -14.81 -35.06 18.49
CA GLY A 86 -14.28 -34.04 19.37
C GLY A 86 -15.06 -34.11 20.70
N LYS A 87 -14.50 -34.81 21.69
CA LYS A 87 -15.00 -34.94 23.08
C LYS A 87 -16.22 -35.88 23.29
N ILE A 88 -15.98 -37.13 23.66
CA ILE A 88 -16.95 -37.91 24.45
C ILE A 88 -16.22 -38.72 25.54
N ASN A 89 -16.58 -38.46 26.79
CA ASN A 89 -16.37 -39.35 27.94
C ASN A 89 -17.30 -40.56 27.78
N LEU A 90 -16.72 -41.74 27.65
CA LEU A 90 -17.37 -43.02 27.32
C LEU A 90 -18.28 -43.62 28.41
N SER A 91 -18.81 -42.83 29.36
CA SER A 91 -19.61 -43.35 30.48
C SER A 91 -21.10 -42.99 30.45
N LYS A 92 -21.62 -42.32 29.41
CA LYS A 92 -23.03 -41.84 29.38
C LYS A 92 -23.87 -42.25 28.17
N PHE A 93 -23.50 -43.29 27.42
CA PHE A 93 -24.37 -43.84 26.39
C PHE A 93 -24.51 -45.36 26.56
N GLY A 94 -25.73 -45.82 26.83
CA GLY A 94 -26.09 -47.23 27.01
C GLY A 94 -26.09 -48.05 25.72
N PHE A 95 -24.95 -48.09 25.03
CA PHE A 95 -24.68 -49.03 23.95
C PHE A 95 -23.63 -50.04 24.44
N ASN A 96 -24.03 -51.31 24.57
CA ASN A 96 -23.08 -52.41 24.77
C ASN A 96 -22.31 -52.65 23.46
N ILE A 97 -21.27 -51.85 23.21
CA ILE A 97 -20.26 -52.16 22.21
C ILE A 97 -19.27 -53.09 22.89
N SER A 98 -19.36 -54.39 22.63
CA SER A 98 -18.30 -55.32 22.97
C SER A 98 -17.07 -54.98 22.11
N ILE A 99 -16.11 -54.24 22.67
CA ILE A 99 -14.83 -54.01 22.01
C ILE A 99 -14.11 -55.36 21.98
N PRO A 100 -13.82 -55.95 20.80
CA PRO A 100 -13.11 -57.21 20.73
C PRO A 100 -11.72 -57.07 21.34
N LEU A 101 -11.21 -58.14 21.95
CA LEU A 101 -9.82 -58.16 22.45
C LEU A 101 -8.86 -57.85 21.28
N ILE A 102 -7.80 -57.09 21.55
CA ILE A 102 -6.82 -56.68 20.52
C ILE A 102 -6.22 -57.88 19.77
N SER A 103 -6.00 -58.99 20.48
CA SER A 103 -5.52 -60.24 19.87
C SER A 103 -6.50 -60.82 18.84
N ASP A 104 -7.80 -60.63 19.06
CA ASP A 104 -8.85 -61.12 18.17
C ASP A 104 -8.99 -60.19 16.96
N ILE A 105 -8.87 -58.88 17.18
CA ILE A 105 -8.79 -57.87 16.12
C ILE A 105 -7.64 -58.20 15.15
N PHE A 106 -6.45 -58.47 15.67
CA PHE A 106 -5.29 -58.82 14.85
C PHE A 106 -5.54 -60.06 13.99
N LYS A 107 -6.03 -61.16 14.60
CA LYS A 107 -6.35 -62.41 13.88
C LYS A 107 -7.41 -62.18 12.81
N ASP A 108 -8.43 -61.38 13.10
CA ASP A 108 -9.51 -61.09 12.16
C ASP A 108 -9.05 -60.24 10.99
N ILE A 109 -8.21 -59.22 11.21
CA ILE A 109 -7.60 -58.43 10.14
C ILE A 109 -6.83 -59.37 9.20
N HIS A 110 -5.95 -60.21 9.75
CA HIS A 110 -5.18 -61.17 8.96
C HIS A 110 -6.07 -62.15 8.20
N LYS A 111 -7.16 -62.63 8.81
CA LYS A 111 -8.12 -63.51 8.15
C LYS A 111 -8.81 -62.79 6.98
N ARG A 112 -9.33 -61.58 7.20
CA ARG A 112 -10.04 -60.80 6.18
C ARG A 112 -9.14 -60.37 5.03
N LEU A 113 -7.89 -59.99 5.34
CA LEU A 113 -6.87 -59.64 4.35
C LEU A 113 -6.36 -60.86 3.55
N LYS A 114 -6.49 -62.08 4.07
CA LYS A 114 -6.21 -63.32 3.32
C LYS A 114 -7.34 -63.70 2.34
N THR A 115 -8.58 -63.33 2.65
CA THR A 115 -9.76 -63.74 1.86
C THR A 115 -10.21 -62.71 0.83
N LYS A 116 -9.71 -61.47 0.93
CA LYS A 116 -10.00 -60.39 -0.03
C LYS A 116 -8.79 -60.16 -0.93
N SER A 117 -9.02 -60.01 -2.21
CA SER A 117 -8.01 -59.65 -3.22
C SER A 117 -8.04 -58.14 -3.52
N ASN A 118 -6.93 -57.61 -4.03
CA ASN A 118 -6.76 -56.23 -4.53
C ASN A 118 -7.15 -55.15 -3.51
N ILE A 119 -6.68 -55.28 -2.27
CA ILE A 119 -6.87 -54.24 -1.24
C ILE A 119 -5.69 -53.27 -1.28
N THR A 120 -5.98 -51.97 -1.29
CA THR A 120 -4.97 -50.93 -1.02
C THR A 120 -5.22 -50.31 0.34
N ILE A 121 -4.19 -50.23 1.19
CA ILE A 121 -4.26 -49.48 2.45
C ILE A 121 -3.32 -48.27 2.34
N ILE A 122 -3.88 -47.09 2.58
CA ILE A 122 -3.17 -45.83 2.59
C ILE A 122 -2.95 -45.41 4.03
N ILE A 123 -1.70 -45.10 4.38
CA ILE A 123 -1.28 -44.63 5.70
C ILE A 123 -0.62 -43.25 5.51
N ASP A 124 -1.34 -42.20 5.91
CA ASP A 124 -0.92 -40.80 5.79
C ASP A 124 -0.46 -40.20 7.12
N ASP A 125 0.13 -39.01 7.08
CA ASP A 125 0.61 -38.21 8.20
C ASP A 125 1.62 -38.96 9.10
N LEU A 126 2.54 -39.73 8.51
CA LEU A 126 3.58 -40.49 9.23
C LEU A 126 4.35 -39.64 10.26
N GLU A 127 4.56 -38.35 9.96
CA GLU A 127 5.29 -37.40 10.81
C GLU A 127 4.46 -36.83 11.96
N ARG A 128 3.13 -37.04 11.97
CA ARG A 128 2.23 -36.45 12.97
C ARG A 128 1.60 -37.49 13.92
N LYS A 129 2.16 -38.70 13.98
CA LYS A 129 1.91 -39.68 15.05
C LYS A 129 2.38 -39.14 16.41
N SER A 130 1.89 -39.72 17.51
CA SER A 130 2.42 -39.43 18.85
C SER A 130 3.91 -39.78 18.93
N ASN A 131 4.64 -39.06 19.78
CA ASN A 131 6.06 -39.32 20.05
C ASN A 131 6.28 -40.75 20.59
N ASP A 132 5.31 -41.27 21.34
CA ASP A 132 5.37 -42.62 21.94
C ASP A 132 5.12 -43.75 20.92
N PHE A 133 4.59 -43.43 19.74
CA PHE A 133 4.32 -44.43 18.71
C PHE A 133 5.56 -44.62 17.84
N ASP A 134 6.30 -45.72 17.98
CA ASP A 134 7.52 -45.94 17.18
C ASP A 134 7.18 -46.24 15.71
N LEU A 135 7.91 -45.57 14.80
CA LEU A 135 7.83 -45.81 13.35
C LEU A 135 8.17 -47.27 12.99
N LYS A 136 9.01 -47.94 13.79
CA LYS A 136 9.33 -49.37 13.62
C LYS A 136 8.11 -50.26 13.74
N GLU A 137 7.18 -49.93 14.64
CA GLU A 137 5.94 -50.70 14.80
C GLU A 137 5.06 -50.60 13.56
N ILE A 138 5.01 -49.42 12.92
CA ILE A 138 4.28 -49.20 11.67
C ILE A 138 4.89 -50.04 10.53
N PHE A 139 6.22 -50.02 10.37
CA PHE A 139 6.88 -50.85 9.37
C PHE A 139 6.71 -52.35 9.64
N GLY A 140 6.80 -52.77 10.91
CA GLY A 140 6.54 -54.15 11.33
C GLY A 140 5.12 -54.60 11.00
N PHE A 141 4.14 -53.72 11.20
CA PHE A 141 2.75 -53.94 10.81
C PHE A 141 2.58 -54.06 9.29
N ILE A 142 3.13 -53.13 8.52
CA ILE A 142 3.06 -53.16 7.05
C ILE A 142 3.66 -54.46 6.50
N ASP A 143 4.80 -54.88 7.03
CA ASP A 143 5.44 -56.13 6.64
C ASP A 143 4.62 -57.36 7.04
N SER A 144 3.94 -57.33 8.20
CA SER A 144 3.13 -58.47 8.67
C SER A 144 1.93 -58.73 7.76
N ILE A 145 1.33 -57.68 7.20
CA ILE A 145 0.16 -57.80 6.32
C ILE A 145 0.54 -58.02 4.85
N THR A 146 1.67 -57.50 4.37
CA THR A 146 2.08 -57.61 2.97
C THR A 146 2.80 -58.91 2.63
N LYS A 147 3.68 -59.42 3.52
CA LYS A 147 4.45 -60.66 3.27
C LYS A 147 3.57 -61.88 2.96
N PRO A 148 2.43 -62.11 3.64
CA PRO A 148 1.59 -63.28 3.39
C PRO A 148 0.69 -63.17 2.15
N ASN A 149 0.44 -61.97 1.61
CA ASN A 149 -0.46 -61.76 0.47
C ASN A 149 0.05 -60.64 -0.45
N LYS A 150 0.49 -61.00 -1.66
CA LYS A 150 1.03 -60.08 -2.67
C LYS A 150 -0.01 -59.15 -3.31
N GLU A 151 -1.30 -59.44 -3.15
CA GLU A 151 -2.42 -58.64 -3.68
C GLU A 151 -2.77 -57.45 -2.78
N ILE A 152 -2.14 -57.33 -1.60
CA ILE A 152 -2.30 -56.18 -0.71
C ILE A 152 -1.25 -55.14 -1.06
N LYS A 153 -1.69 -53.95 -1.44
CA LYS A 153 -0.84 -52.78 -1.70
C LYS A 153 -0.85 -51.82 -0.50
N ILE A 154 0.29 -51.23 -0.22
CA ILE A 154 0.45 -50.21 0.83
C ILE A 154 0.98 -48.94 0.22
N VAL A 155 0.27 -47.85 0.48
CA VAL A 155 0.67 -46.50 0.09
C VAL A 155 0.95 -45.72 1.36
N LEU A 156 2.21 -45.36 1.55
CA LEU A 156 2.63 -44.48 2.63
C LEU A 156 2.67 -43.04 2.13
N VAL A 157 2.36 -42.10 3.01
CA VAL A 157 2.46 -40.67 2.73
C VAL A 157 3.15 -39.99 3.90
N ALA A 158 4.20 -39.22 3.59
CA ALA A 158 5.02 -38.59 4.61
C ALA A 158 5.52 -37.21 4.18
N SER A 159 5.91 -36.44 5.19
CA SER A 159 6.83 -35.31 5.04
C SER A 159 8.08 -35.57 5.86
N SER A 160 9.04 -36.31 5.29
CA SER A 160 10.22 -36.77 6.04
C SER A 160 11.11 -35.64 6.58
N ASP A 161 11.05 -34.45 5.98
CA ASP A 161 11.75 -33.26 6.47
C ASP A 161 11.26 -32.81 7.86
N ASN A 162 10.01 -33.11 8.19
CA ASN A 162 9.34 -32.77 9.46
C ASN A 162 9.49 -33.86 10.54
N PHE A 163 10.19 -34.95 10.24
CA PHE A 163 10.57 -35.92 11.27
C PHE A 163 11.62 -35.32 12.24
N SER A 164 11.55 -35.69 13.52
CA SER A 164 12.66 -35.49 14.46
C SER A 164 13.91 -36.23 13.99
N ASP A 165 15.11 -35.83 14.43
CA ASP A 165 16.36 -36.47 14.00
C ASP A 165 16.42 -37.97 14.31
N THR A 166 15.90 -38.38 15.46
CA THR A 166 15.76 -39.80 15.85
C THR A 166 14.82 -40.57 14.93
N THR A 167 13.69 -39.95 14.55
CA THR A 167 12.73 -40.52 13.61
C THR A 167 13.31 -40.57 12.20
N LYS A 168 14.08 -39.56 11.76
CA LYS A 168 14.77 -39.54 10.46
C LYS A 168 15.74 -40.71 10.33
N LYS A 169 16.52 -41.00 11.38
CA LYS A 169 17.46 -42.12 11.36
C LYS A 169 16.72 -43.46 11.24
N THR A 170 15.70 -43.67 12.07
CA THR A 170 14.84 -44.87 12.03
C THR A 170 14.15 -45.01 10.68
N PHE A 171 13.60 -43.92 10.14
CA PHE A 171 12.96 -43.92 8.84
C PHE A 171 13.93 -44.33 7.73
N LYS A 172 15.15 -43.77 7.68
CA LYS A 172 16.15 -44.14 6.66
C LYS A 172 16.50 -45.64 6.71
N GLU A 173 16.74 -46.17 7.91
CA GLU A 173 17.11 -47.58 8.11
C GLU A 173 16.01 -48.57 7.68
N TYR A 174 14.74 -48.24 7.94
CA TYR A 174 13.60 -49.12 7.66
C TYR A 174 13.01 -48.90 6.27
N ALA A 175 12.98 -47.65 5.79
CA ALA A 175 12.46 -47.33 4.46
C ALA A 175 13.22 -48.07 3.36
N GLU A 176 14.55 -48.16 3.45
CA GLU A 176 15.39 -48.90 2.50
C GLU A 176 15.01 -50.38 2.39
N LYS A 177 14.61 -51.00 3.50
CA LYS A 177 14.30 -52.44 3.58
C LYS A 177 12.85 -52.77 3.33
N SER A 178 11.94 -51.87 3.71
CA SER A 178 10.51 -52.13 3.76
C SER A 178 9.72 -51.44 2.66
N ILE A 179 10.26 -50.45 1.95
CA ILE A 179 9.55 -49.71 0.89
C ILE A 179 10.17 -50.04 -0.46
N ASP A 180 9.35 -50.49 -1.41
CA ASP A 180 9.82 -50.91 -2.73
C ASP A 180 10.12 -49.70 -3.64
N ARG A 181 9.35 -48.62 -3.47
CA ARG A 181 9.48 -47.40 -4.28
C ARG A 181 9.14 -46.14 -3.50
N ILE A 182 10.00 -45.12 -3.60
CA ILE A 182 9.77 -43.78 -3.05
C ILE A 182 9.60 -42.78 -4.20
N TYR A 183 8.48 -42.07 -4.20
CA TYR A 183 8.18 -40.95 -5.09
C TYR A 183 8.39 -39.64 -4.31
N LYS A 184 9.44 -38.89 -4.68
CA LYS A 184 9.76 -37.61 -4.05
C LYS A 184 8.97 -36.48 -4.72
N ILE A 185 7.88 -36.05 -4.09
CA ILE A 185 7.05 -34.95 -4.55
C ILE A 185 7.70 -33.63 -4.16
N THR A 186 8.08 -32.86 -5.16
CA THR A 186 8.91 -31.65 -4.99
C THR A 186 8.16 -30.36 -5.27
N THR A 187 7.05 -30.45 -6.00
CA THR A 187 6.26 -29.30 -6.45
C THR A 187 4.78 -29.68 -6.49
N TYR A 188 3.91 -28.70 -6.31
CA TYR A 188 2.49 -28.84 -6.57
C TYR A 188 2.20 -28.76 -8.08
N SER A 189 0.96 -29.03 -8.51
CA SER A 189 0.57 -28.90 -9.93
C SER A 189 0.64 -27.44 -10.40
N GLY A 190 1.17 -27.19 -11.60
CA GLY A 190 1.28 -25.82 -12.14
C GLY A 190 -0.04 -25.02 -12.16
N ASP A 191 -1.19 -25.69 -12.27
CA ASP A 191 -2.50 -25.04 -12.27
C ASP A 191 -3.16 -24.90 -10.88
N ALA A 192 -2.56 -25.48 -9.84
CA ALA A 192 -3.13 -25.49 -8.50
C ALA A 192 -3.31 -24.09 -7.89
N PRO A 193 -2.38 -23.13 -8.05
CA PRO A 193 -2.58 -21.79 -7.52
C PRO A 193 -3.81 -21.08 -8.09
N GLN A 194 -3.99 -21.14 -9.42
CA GLN A 194 -5.15 -20.56 -10.10
C GLN A 194 -6.44 -21.29 -9.71
N LYS A 195 -6.43 -22.63 -9.58
CA LYS A 195 -7.61 -23.39 -9.11
C LYS A 195 -8.06 -23.02 -7.70
N ILE A 196 -7.13 -22.67 -6.81
CA ILE A 196 -7.45 -22.29 -5.42
C ILE A 196 -7.99 -20.86 -5.37
N MET A 197 -7.34 -19.92 -6.05
CA MET A 197 -7.68 -18.49 -5.97
C MET A 197 -8.79 -18.08 -6.96
N GLY A 198 -9.05 -18.89 -7.98
CA GLY A 198 -9.98 -18.59 -9.06
C GLY A 198 -9.44 -17.57 -10.07
N ASP A 199 -10.17 -17.43 -11.20
CA ASP A 199 -9.75 -16.61 -12.34
C ASP A 199 -9.78 -15.10 -12.06
N THR A 200 -10.51 -14.66 -11.02
CA THR A 200 -10.63 -13.25 -10.65
C THR A 200 -9.47 -12.77 -9.77
N ILE A 201 -9.11 -13.55 -8.74
CA ILE A 201 -8.13 -13.11 -7.73
C ILE A 201 -6.72 -13.47 -8.17
N TRP A 202 -6.52 -14.65 -8.77
CA TRP A 202 -5.19 -15.13 -9.15
C TRP A 202 -4.36 -14.12 -9.96
N PRO A 203 -4.89 -13.50 -11.04
CA PRO A 203 -4.11 -12.54 -11.84
C PRO A 203 -3.66 -11.29 -11.05
N LYS A 204 -4.31 -10.98 -9.93
CA LYS A 204 -4.03 -9.79 -9.11
C LYS A 204 -2.90 -10.00 -8.12
N ILE A 205 -2.67 -11.26 -7.72
CA ILE A 205 -1.66 -11.61 -6.71
C ILE A 205 -0.51 -12.46 -7.28
N SER A 206 -0.62 -12.94 -8.53
CA SER A 206 0.35 -13.85 -9.13
C SER A 206 1.77 -13.28 -9.23
N GLU A 207 1.90 -11.96 -9.40
CA GLU A 207 3.21 -11.30 -9.41
C GLU A 207 3.89 -11.40 -8.04
N ILE A 208 3.19 -10.99 -6.97
CA ILE A 208 3.67 -11.12 -5.59
C ILE A 208 4.00 -12.58 -5.28
N TYR A 209 3.18 -13.51 -5.76
CA TYR A 209 3.38 -14.94 -5.59
C TYR A 209 4.68 -15.44 -6.24
N LEU A 210 4.97 -15.04 -7.48
CA LEU A 210 6.16 -15.48 -8.20
C LEU A 210 7.44 -14.88 -7.62
N ASP A 211 7.33 -13.66 -7.10
CA ASP A 211 8.43 -12.90 -6.52
C ASP A 211 8.91 -13.39 -5.15
N ASN A 212 8.08 -14.13 -4.43
CA ASN A 212 8.35 -14.68 -3.11
C ASN A 212 8.45 -16.21 -3.26
N GLU A 213 9.57 -16.85 -2.87
CA GLU A 213 9.82 -18.30 -3.08
C GLU A 213 8.79 -19.23 -2.39
N PHE A 214 7.60 -19.34 -2.95
CA PHE A 214 6.44 -19.97 -2.36
C PHE A 214 6.42 -21.48 -2.58
N ARG A 215 6.19 -22.26 -1.51
CA ARG A 215 6.23 -23.74 -1.61
C ARG A 215 4.98 -24.44 -1.09
N ASN A 216 4.05 -23.73 -0.46
CA ASN A 216 2.96 -24.33 0.32
C ASN A 216 1.57 -23.83 -0.10
N LEU A 217 0.82 -24.64 -0.87
CA LEU A 217 -0.52 -24.29 -1.33
C LEU A 217 -1.51 -23.91 -0.21
N ARG A 218 -1.27 -24.36 1.03
CA ARG A 218 -2.13 -24.03 2.17
C ARG A 218 -2.13 -22.53 2.48
N THR A 219 -1.07 -21.82 2.12
CA THR A 219 -1.01 -20.36 2.22
C THR A 219 -2.03 -19.72 1.28
N LEU A 220 -2.22 -20.26 0.07
CA LEU A 220 -3.29 -19.80 -0.85
C LEU A 220 -4.68 -20.17 -0.35
N GLU A 221 -4.88 -21.39 0.18
CA GLU A 221 -6.17 -21.79 0.76
C GLU A 221 -6.58 -20.88 1.93
N LYS A 222 -5.62 -20.53 2.80
CA LYS A 222 -5.84 -19.57 3.88
C LYS A 222 -6.10 -18.16 3.35
N THR A 223 -5.42 -17.76 2.27
CA THR A 223 -5.62 -16.46 1.64
C THR A 223 -7.03 -16.35 1.06
N ASP A 224 -7.50 -17.36 0.32
CA ASP A 224 -8.85 -17.40 -0.24
C ASP A 224 -9.92 -17.27 0.85
N LEU A 225 -9.78 -18.03 1.95
CA LEU A 225 -10.70 -17.93 3.10
C LEU A 225 -10.66 -16.55 3.75
N PHE A 226 -9.47 -15.99 3.96
CA PHE A 226 -9.32 -14.69 4.60
C PHE A 226 -9.83 -13.55 3.72
N ILE A 227 -9.60 -13.59 2.40
CA ILE A 227 -10.18 -12.63 1.46
C ILE A 227 -11.71 -12.69 1.53
N LYS A 228 -12.31 -13.90 1.54
CA LYS A 228 -13.77 -14.05 1.66
C LYS A 228 -14.30 -13.44 2.95
N GLU A 229 -13.60 -13.64 4.07
CA GLU A 229 -13.94 -13.04 5.36
C GLU A 229 -13.87 -11.51 5.29
N VAL A 230 -12.75 -10.95 4.82
CA VAL A 230 -12.54 -9.50 4.71
C VAL A 230 -13.59 -8.85 3.82
N ILE A 231 -13.80 -9.40 2.62
CA ILE A 231 -14.77 -8.87 1.65
C ILE A 231 -16.20 -8.94 2.18
N TYR A 232 -16.56 -10.04 2.85
CA TYR A 232 -17.90 -10.20 3.43
C TYR A 232 -18.23 -9.08 4.44
N GLU A 233 -17.29 -8.72 5.30
CA GLU A 233 -17.50 -7.66 6.29
C GLU A 233 -17.53 -6.25 5.66
N ILE A 234 -16.67 -5.97 4.67
CA ILE A 234 -16.51 -4.61 4.12
C ILE A 234 -17.44 -4.29 2.95
N ASP A 235 -18.00 -5.29 2.25
CA ASP A 235 -18.88 -5.08 1.08
C ASP A 235 -20.12 -4.23 1.41
N HIS A 236 -20.55 -4.22 2.67
CA HIS A 236 -21.71 -3.47 3.13
C HIS A 236 -21.42 -2.01 3.48
N PHE A 237 -20.15 -1.57 3.43
CA PHE A 237 -19.76 -0.23 3.86
C PHE A 237 -19.87 0.85 2.78
N ASP A 238 -20.15 0.47 1.53
CA ASP A 238 -20.22 1.40 0.39
C ASP A 238 -18.99 2.33 0.30
N VAL A 239 -17.81 1.72 0.48
CA VAL A 239 -16.52 2.43 0.53
C VAL A 239 -15.74 2.32 -0.78
N PHE A 240 -16.08 1.36 -1.63
CA PHE A 240 -15.33 1.09 -2.85
C PHE A 240 -15.54 2.19 -3.88
N THR A 241 -14.44 2.65 -4.47
CA THR A 241 -14.41 3.66 -5.53
C THR A 241 -13.34 3.26 -6.55
N ASP A 242 -13.17 4.05 -7.62
CA ASP A 242 -12.03 3.87 -8.52
C ASP A 242 -10.67 3.97 -7.81
N ARG A 243 -10.61 4.72 -6.68
CA ARG A 243 -9.40 4.94 -5.87
C ARG A 243 -9.22 3.91 -4.75
N PHE A 244 -10.31 3.29 -4.32
CA PHE A 244 -10.32 2.22 -3.32
C PHE A 244 -10.96 0.98 -3.94
N ASN A 245 -10.16 0.19 -4.65
CA ASN A 245 -10.61 -1.02 -5.32
C ASN A 245 -10.36 -2.29 -4.49
N LYS A 246 -11.07 -3.37 -4.81
CA LYS A 246 -10.92 -4.67 -4.13
C LYS A 246 -9.57 -5.35 -4.40
N GLU A 247 -8.89 -5.00 -5.49
CA GLU A 247 -7.66 -5.66 -5.91
C GLU A 247 -6.52 -5.42 -4.92
N ASP A 248 -6.38 -4.19 -4.43
CA ASP A 248 -5.36 -3.87 -3.43
C ASP A 248 -5.63 -4.57 -2.08
N ILE A 249 -6.90 -4.74 -1.71
CA ILE A 249 -7.27 -5.56 -0.54
C ILE A 249 -6.83 -7.01 -0.74
N TYR A 250 -7.02 -7.60 -1.92
CA TYR A 250 -6.56 -8.97 -2.21
C TYR A 250 -5.04 -9.10 -2.07
N LYS A 251 -4.28 -8.13 -2.59
CA LYS A 251 -2.82 -8.10 -2.49
C LYS A 251 -2.35 -7.98 -1.04
N ILE A 252 -2.97 -7.11 -0.25
CA ILE A 252 -2.64 -6.94 1.18
C ILE A 252 -2.96 -8.21 1.97
N CYS A 253 -4.16 -8.77 1.82
CA CYS A 253 -4.54 -10.04 2.45
C CYS A 253 -3.55 -11.16 2.12
N PHE A 254 -3.21 -11.33 0.84
CA PHE A 254 -2.23 -12.35 0.43
C PHE A 254 -0.87 -12.13 1.08
N SER A 255 -0.39 -10.88 1.12
CA SER A 255 0.92 -10.53 1.67
C SER A 255 1.00 -10.73 3.19
N VAL A 256 -0.08 -10.43 3.91
CA VAL A 256 -0.24 -10.73 5.35
C VAL A 256 -0.21 -12.23 5.60
N VAL A 257 -0.99 -13.01 4.85
CA VAL A 257 -1.03 -14.46 5.01
C VAL A 257 0.31 -15.10 4.66
N LEU A 258 0.98 -14.62 3.61
CA LEU A 258 2.32 -15.06 3.23
C LEU A 258 3.35 -14.79 4.34
N PHE A 259 3.32 -13.60 4.93
CA PHE A 259 4.19 -13.26 6.07
C PHE A 259 3.97 -14.20 7.26
N VAL A 260 2.72 -14.37 7.69
CA VAL A 260 2.42 -15.16 8.90
C VAL A 260 2.63 -16.66 8.68
N VAL A 261 2.26 -17.19 7.50
CA VAL A 261 2.26 -18.64 7.25
C VAL A 261 3.58 -19.12 6.65
N GLU A 262 4.07 -18.47 5.60
CA GLU A 262 5.27 -18.90 4.86
C GLU A 262 6.53 -18.39 5.56
N HIS A 263 6.55 -17.10 5.93
CA HIS A 263 7.69 -16.52 6.63
C HIS A 263 7.67 -16.82 8.13
N LYS A 264 6.58 -17.37 8.68
CA LYS A 264 6.41 -17.66 10.12
C LYS A 264 6.57 -16.42 10.99
N SER A 265 6.11 -15.27 10.49
CA SER A 265 6.26 -13.96 11.13
C SER A 265 7.72 -13.50 11.31
N GLU A 266 8.65 -14.02 10.51
CA GLU A 266 10.05 -13.59 10.49
C GLU A 266 10.35 -12.74 9.25
N MET A 267 11.13 -11.67 9.39
CA MET A 267 11.49 -10.76 8.28
C MET A 267 12.60 -11.33 7.38
N LYS A 268 12.35 -12.47 6.74
CA LYS A 268 13.36 -13.27 5.99
C LYS A 268 13.95 -12.60 4.74
N LEU A 269 13.28 -11.58 4.23
CA LEU A 269 13.66 -10.88 2.99
C LEU A 269 14.58 -9.67 3.22
N LEU A 270 14.90 -9.35 4.47
CA LEU A 270 15.88 -8.31 4.77
C LEU A 270 17.27 -8.74 4.24
N PRO A 271 18.07 -7.80 3.71
CA PRO A 271 19.45 -8.09 3.35
C PRO A 271 20.20 -8.70 4.53
N LYS A 272 21.21 -9.54 4.29
CA LYS A 272 22.13 -9.93 5.37
C LYS A 272 23.19 -8.84 5.52
N ASN A 273 23.55 -8.52 6.76
CA ASN A 273 24.57 -7.53 7.10
C ASN A 273 25.87 -7.79 6.33
N ASP A 274 26.22 -6.89 5.41
CA ASP A 274 27.61 -6.61 5.10
C ASP A 274 28.09 -5.59 6.15
N GLU A 275 29.08 -6.00 6.95
CA GLU A 275 29.71 -5.21 8.00
C GLU A 275 30.22 -3.87 7.43
N GLY A 276 29.47 -2.79 7.61
CA GLY A 276 29.99 -1.49 7.19
C GLY A 276 29.13 -0.26 7.36
N ASN A 277 27.79 -0.30 7.26
CA ASN A 277 27.04 0.97 7.17
C ASN A 277 25.52 0.94 7.47
N LEU A 278 25.02 0.10 8.37
CA LEU A 278 23.55 0.00 8.59
C LEU A 278 23.09 -0.16 10.05
N ASP A 279 23.88 0.23 11.06
CA ASP A 279 23.39 0.19 12.46
C ASP A 279 22.10 1.03 12.65
N THR A 280 21.94 2.13 11.92
CA THR A 280 20.70 2.94 11.95
C THR A 280 19.52 2.36 11.14
N PHE A 281 19.76 1.47 10.18
CA PHE A 281 18.69 0.92 9.31
C PHE A 281 18.05 -0.33 9.91
N TYR A 282 18.79 -1.15 10.67
CA TYR A 282 18.23 -2.30 11.38
C TYR A 282 17.65 -1.92 12.76
N GLU A 283 18.17 -0.89 13.42
CA GLU A 283 17.55 -0.34 14.64
C GLU A 283 16.13 0.22 14.37
N ALA A 284 15.87 0.71 13.16
CA ALA A 284 14.56 1.23 12.76
C ALA A 284 13.50 0.15 12.47
N TYR A 285 13.85 -1.14 12.34
CA TYR A 285 12.92 -2.23 11.95
C TYR A 285 12.75 -3.31 13.02
N ASN A 286 13.38 -3.16 14.19
CA ASN A 286 13.36 -4.15 15.29
C ASN A 286 12.19 -4.00 16.29
N SER A 287 11.12 -3.26 15.96
CA SER A 287 9.90 -3.16 16.78
C SER A 287 8.69 -3.77 16.06
N GLU A 288 7.74 -4.33 16.83
CA GLU A 288 6.46 -4.85 16.32
C GLU A 288 5.69 -3.82 15.46
N ASP A 289 5.93 -2.52 15.68
CA ASP A 289 5.38 -1.41 14.91
C ASP A 289 5.83 -1.35 13.43
N ASN A 290 6.89 -2.08 13.05
CA ASN A 290 7.46 -2.04 11.70
C ASN A 290 7.11 -3.24 10.80
N ILE A 291 6.34 -4.20 11.31
CA ILE A 291 5.86 -5.34 10.50
C ILE A 291 5.04 -4.86 9.28
N PRO A 292 4.09 -3.91 9.42
CA PRO A 292 3.35 -3.41 8.26
C PRO A 292 4.27 -2.77 7.21
N ASN A 293 5.29 -2.03 7.63
CA ASN A 293 6.29 -1.43 6.72
C ASN A 293 7.12 -2.52 6.00
N TYR A 294 7.49 -3.58 6.71
CA TYR A 294 8.18 -4.73 6.10
C TYR A 294 7.31 -5.39 5.02
N ILE A 295 6.03 -5.65 5.31
CA ILE A 295 5.08 -6.23 4.34
C ILE A 295 4.97 -5.33 3.11
N TRP A 296 4.81 -4.02 3.31
CA TRP A 296 4.73 -3.03 2.24
C TRP A 296 5.99 -2.99 1.34
N HIS A 297 7.17 -2.92 1.94
CA HIS A 297 8.41 -2.70 1.19
C HIS A 297 9.01 -3.98 0.58
N TYR A 298 8.90 -5.13 1.26
CA TYR A 298 9.62 -6.34 0.88
C TYR A 298 8.73 -7.42 0.28
N ILE A 299 7.49 -7.56 0.76
CA ILE A 299 6.56 -8.57 0.23
C ILE A 299 5.76 -7.97 -0.93
N LEU A 300 5.07 -6.86 -0.67
CA LEU A 300 4.31 -6.12 -1.68
C LEU A 300 5.22 -5.41 -2.67
N LYS A 301 6.45 -5.04 -2.28
CA LYS A 301 7.39 -4.26 -3.11
C LYS A 301 6.76 -3.00 -3.70
N LYS A 302 5.90 -2.35 -2.93
CA LYS A 302 5.10 -1.20 -3.35
C LYS A 302 4.10 -1.45 -4.49
N ASN A 303 3.74 -2.70 -4.76
CA ASN A 303 2.79 -3.10 -5.80
C ASN A 303 1.34 -2.97 -5.31
N LEU A 304 0.88 -1.73 -5.09
CA LEU A 304 -0.54 -1.40 -4.89
C LEU A 304 -0.94 -0.34 -5.91
N ASN A 305 -2.20 -0.35 -6.35
CA ASN A 305 -2.70 0.62 -7.32
C ASN A 305 -2.81 2.02 -6.70
N ASN A 306 -3.03 2.12 -5.38
CA ASN A 306 -2.98 3.35 -4.60
C ASN A 306 -2.06 3.15 -3.39
N SER A 307 -0.99 3.95 -3.23
CA SER A 307 0.00 3.73 -2.17
C SER A 307 -0.57 3.92 -0.75
N MET A 308 -1.61 4.75 -0.57
CA MET A 308 -2.27 4.92 0.74
C MET A 308 -3.01 3.66 1.18
N MET A 309 -3.25 2.71 0.27
CA MET A 309 -3.76 1.39 0.65
C MET A 309 -2.84 0.65 1.62
N GLN A 310 -1.55 0.99 1.68
CA GLN A 310 -0.63 0.45 2.69
C GLN A 310 -1.13 0.65 4.13
N ASN A 311 -1.93 1.69 4.39
CA ASN A 311 -2.50 1.98 5.71
C ASN A 311 -3.52 0.93 6.17
N PHE A 312 -4.03 0.09 5.25
CA PHE A 312 -4.84 -1.07 5.61
C PHE A 312 -4.01 -2.26 6.10
N THR A 313 -2.71 -2.30 5.81
CA THR A 313 -1.81 -3.39 6.24
C THR A 313 -1.83 -3.65 7.75
N PRO A 314 -1.67 -2.66 8.64
CA PRO A 314 -1.69 -2.90 10.09
C PRO A 314 -3.02 -3.49 10.56
N ILE A 315 -4.16 -2.95 10.11
CA ILE A 315 -5.47 -3.42 10.57
C ILE A 315 -5.84 -4.80 10.00
N ILE A 316 -5.45 -5.10 8.75
CA ILE A 316 -5.65 -6.41 8.15
C ILE A 316 -4.72 -7.45 8.79
N LEU A 317 -3.50 -7.06 9.16
CA LEU A 317 -2.58 -7.92 9.91
C LEU A 317 -3.12 -8.25 11.30
N GLU A 318 -3.56 -7.24 12.04
CA GLU A 318 -4.16 -7.42 13.37
C GLU A 318 -5.38 -8.34 13.27
N TRP A 319 -6.29 -8.06 12.34
CA TRP A 319 -7.46 -8.90 12.10
C TRP A 319 -7.07 -10.35 11.81
N PHE A 320 -6.08 -10.61 10.95
CA PHE A 320 -5.65 -11.98 10.68
C PHE A 320 -5.10 -12.70 11.92
N LEU A 321 -4.43 -11.97 12.83
CA LEU A 321 -3.79 -12.53 14.02
C LEU A 321 -4.75 -12.73 15.19
N THR A 322 -5.64 -11.77 15.44
CA THR A 322 -6.52 -11.74 16.62
C THR A 322 -7.96 -12.11 16.30
N GLY A 323 -8.40 -11.93 15.05
CA GLY A 323 -9.80 -11.98 14.65
C GLY A 323 -10.57 -10.69 14.95
N ASP A 324 -9.93 -9.68 15.56
CA ASP A 324 -10.59 -8.43 15.92
C ASP A 324 -10.61 -7.46 14.73
N PHE A 325 -11.82 -7.03 14.36
CA PHE A 325 -12.04 -6.10 13.26
C PHE A 325 -12.67 -4.79 13.73
N SER A 326 -11.91 -3.69 13.61
CA SER A 326 -12.39 -2.35 13.95
C SER A 326 -13.05 -1.66 12.74
N LYS A 327 -14.38 -1.67 12.70
CA LYS A 327 -15.18 -1.06 11.63
C LYS A 327 -14.95 0.44 11.50
N ASP A 328 -14.79 1.13 12.63
CA ASP A 328 -14.61 2.58 12.65
C ASP A 328 -13.24 2.97 12.09
N GLN A 329 -12.17 2.31 12.53
CA GLN A 329 -10.82 2.54 12.00
C GLN A 329 -10.74 2.23 10.50
N PHE A 330 -11.37 1.14 10.06
CA PHE A 330 -11.40 0.78 8.63
C PHE A 330 -12.08 1.87 7.80
N LYS A 331 -13.22 2.40 8.26
CA LYS A 331 -13.94 3.48 7.56
C LYS A 331 -13.17 4.79 7.56
N GLU A 332 -12.47 5.12 8.63
CA GLU A 332 -11.62 6.31 8.69
C GLU A 332 -10.48 6.23 7.67
N ILE A 333 -9.79 5.09 7.60
CA ILE A 333 -8.73 4.86 6.60
C ILE A 333 -9.33 4.87 5.20
N ALA A 334 -10.47 4.21 4.96
CA ALA A 334 -11.15 4.23 3.67
C ALA A 334 -11.53 5.65 3.22
N LYS A 335 -12.01 6.48 4.15
CA LYS A 335 -12.28 7.90 3.87
C LYS A 335 -11.00 8.61 3.45
N GLN A 336 -9.90 8.42 4.21
CA GLN A 336 -8.60 9.02 3.88
C GLN A 336 -8.12 8.59 2.50
N VAL A 337 -8.17 7.30 2.17
CA VAL A 337 -7.80 6.76 0.85
C VAL A 337 -8.66 7.34 -0.27
N ASN A 338 -9.97 7.46 -0.07
CA ASN A 338 -10.88 8.02 -1.07
C ASN A 338 -10.67 9.54 -1.28
N THR A 339 -10.40 10.28 -0.20
CA THR A 339 -10.10 11.73 -0.26
C THR A 339 -8.67 12.01 -0.72
N TYR A 340 -7.78 11.03 -0.60
CA TYR A 340 -6.40 11.16 -1.02
C TYR A 340 -6.34 11.24 -2.54
N VAL A 341 -6.01 12.44 -3.03
CA VAL A 341 -5.46 12.59 -4.37
C VAL A 341 -4.01 12.21 -4.23
N GLU A 342 -3.70 10.97 -4.60
CA GLU A 342 -2.32 10.59 -4.82
C GLU A 342 -1.76 11.58 -5.82
N THR A 343 -0.86 12.44 -5.35
CA THR A 343 0.04 13.13 -6.26
C THR A 343 0.73 12.00 -6.99
N ARG A 344 0.32 11.74 -8.24
CA ARG A 344 0.73 10.61 -9.09
C ARG A 344 2.23 10.69 -9.46
N THR A 345 3.05 11.22 -8.58
CA THR A 345 4.49 11.38 -8.69
C THR A 345 5.24 10.11 -8.31
N GLN A 346 4.57 9.07 -7.79
CA GLN A 346 5.24 7.82 -7.41
C GLN A 346 4.71 6.53 -8.05
N LEU A 347 3.64 6.58 -8.87
CA LEU A 347 3.02 5.35 -9.38
C LEU A 347 2.95 5.17 -10.89
N LEU A 348 3.66 5.98 -11.68
CA LEU A 348 4.22 5.67 -13.00
C LEU A 348 4.74 6.99 -13.56
N THR A 349 6.05 7.12 -13.70
CA THR A 349 6.61 8.18 -14.54
C THR A 349 5.98 8.05 -15.93
N PRO A 350 5.56 9.14 -16.59
CA PRO A 350 4.92 9.04 -17.91
C PRO A 350 5.73 8.22 -18.93
N LEU A 351 7.05 8.12 -18.74
CA LEU A 351 7.97 7.24 -19.46
C LEU A 351 7.61 5.74 -19.48
N PHE A 352 6.83 5.25 -18.52
CA PHE A 352 6.41 3.84 -18.44
C PHE A 352 4.97 3.61 -18.92
N MET A 353 4.29 4.66 -19.39
CA MET A 353 2.92 4.59 -19.89
C MET A 353 2.90 4.39 -21.41
N SER A 354 1.87 3.71 -21.90
CA SER A 354 1.53 3.70 -23.34
C SER A 354 0.87 5.02 -23.76
N ASP A 355 0.87 5.32 -25.06
CA ASP A 355 0.21 6.52 -25.63
C ASP A 355 -1.26 6.65 -25.21
N GLU A 356 -2.00 5.55 -25.14
CA GLU A 356 -3.41 5.54 -24.69
C GLU A 356 -3.54 5.89 -23.20
N GLN A 357 -2.64 5.38 -22.36
CA GLN A 357 -2.59 5.70 -20.93
C GLN A 357 -2.21 7.17 -20.72
N ILE A 358 -1.25 7.70 -21.48
CA ILE A 358 -0.84 9.11 -21.39
C ILE A 358 -2.00 10.02 -21.79
N LYS A 359 -2.74 9.70 -22.87
CA LYS A 359 -3.92 10.49 -23.27
C LYS A 359 -4.98 10.52 -22.17
N LYS A 360 -5.33 9.35 -21.64
CA LYS A 360 -6.28 9.24 -20.53
C LYS A 360 -5.80 10.05 -19.32
N GLU A 361 -4.51 10.01 -19.04
CA GLU A 361 -3.89 10.74 -17.94
C GLU A 361 -4.03 12.25 -18.07
N ILE A 362 -3.80 12.78 -19.28
CA ILE A 362 -3.97 14.20 -19.58
C ILE A 362 -5.43 14.60 -19.40
N GLU A 363 -6.37 13.76 -19.84
CA GLU A 363 -7.81 14.00 -19.68
C GLU A 363 -8.25 14.00 -18.20
N ASP A 364 -7.76 13.04 -17.42
CA ASP A 364 -8.02 12.93 -15.98
C ASP A 364 -7.43 14.15 -15.24
N PHE A 365 -6.20 14.55 -15.57
CA PHE A 365 -5.55 15.73 -14.98
C PHE A 365 -6.25 17.04 -15.39
N SER A 366 -6.78 17.11 -16.60
CA SER A 366 -7.59 18.26 -17.05
C SER A 366 -8.91 18.36 -16.27
N SER A 367 -9.63 17.25 -16.16
CA SER A 367 -10.88 17.18 -15.38
C SER A 367 -10.65 17.49 -13.90
N PHE A 368 -9.47 17.13 -13.40
CA PHE A 368 -9.03 17.46 -12.05
C PHE A 368 -8.82 18.97 -11.84
N ILE A 369 -8.25 19.70 -12.80
CA ILE A 369 -8.11 21.17 -12.75
C ILE A 369 -9.48 21.85 -12.75
N GLU A 370 -10.47 21.30 -13.46
CA GLU A 370 -11.82 21.88 -13.52
C GLU A 370 -12.64 21.70 -12.22
N ASN A 371 -12.36 20.68 -11.41
CA ASN A 371 -13.19 20.24 -10.27
C ASN A 371 -12.55 20.47 -8.88
N VAL A 372 -11.77 21.54 -8.74
CA VAL A 372 -10.81 21.78 -7.65
C VAL A 372 -11.33 21.60 -6.22
N ASP A 373 -10.59 20.78 -5.45
CA ASP A 373 -10.59 20.74 -3.98
C ASP A 373 -9.35 21.48 -3.45
N GLU A 374 -9.56 22.50 -2.61
CA GLU A 374 -8.52 23.38 -2.06
C GLU A 374 -7.53 22.67 -1.09
N THR A 375 -7.69 21.37 -0.83
CA THR A 375 -6.91 20.60 0.15
C THR A 375 -5.64 19.94 -0.39
N ILE A 376 -5.32 20.10 -1.68
CA ILE A 376 -4.24 19.35 -2.35
C ILE A 376 -2.87 20.04 -2.20
N PRO A 377 -1.79 19.29 -1.87
CA PRO A 377 -0.44 19.84 -1.78
C PRO A 377 0.08 20.39 -3.11
N MET A 378 0.44 21.68 -3.13
CA MET A 378 0.98 22.41 -4.29
C MET A 378 2.18 21.71 -4.97
N ASN A 379 3.13 21.17 -4.18
CA ASN A 379 4.35 20.57 -4.73
C ASN A 379 4.07 19.37 -5.65
N GLY A 380 3.09 18.53 -5.29
CA GLY A 380 2.77 17.36 -6.09
C GLY A 380 1.96 17.69 -7.34
N TYR A 381 1.17 18.77 -7.30
CA TYR A 381 0.54 19.33 -8.50
C TYR A 381 1.60 19.83 -9.49
N LEU A 382 2.54 20.66 -9.03
CA LEU A 382 3.58 21.25 -9.88
C LEU A 382 4.49 20.18 -10.51
N GLN A 383 4.90 19.18 -9.73
CA GLN A 383 5.70 18.08 -10.25
C GLN A 383 4.94 17.31 -11.34
N ARG A 384 3.64 17.03 -11.12
CA ARG A 384 2.84 16.29 -12.10
C ARG A 384 2.59 17.08 -13.38
N LEU A 385 2.36 18.39 -13.24
CA LEU A 385 2.26 19.31 -14.37
C LEU A 385 3.54 19.27 -15.22
N ASP A 386 4.72 19.33 -14.58
CA ASP A 386 6.03 19.29 -15.27
C ASP A 386 6.22 17.98 -16.06
N GLU A 387 5.95 16.84 -15.41
CA GLU A 387 6.05 15.51 -16.01
C GLU A 387 5.11 15.32 -17.22
N LEU A 388 3.84 15.74 -17.11
CA LEU A 388 2.86 15.60 -18.18
C LEU A 388 3.11 16.59 -19.31
N ALA A 389 3.50 17.84 -19.00
CA ALA A 389 3.81 18.87 -19.98
C ALA A 389 4.97 18.47 -20.90
N ASP A 390 6.04 17.94 -20.33
CA ASP A 390 7.21 17.51 -21.11
C ASP A 390 6.88 16.36 -22.08
N ILE A 391 6.20 15.31 -21.59
CA ILE A 391 5.87 14.16 -22.45
C ILE A 391 4.81 14.50 -23.49
N SER A 392 3.83 15.35 -23.16
CA SER A 392 2.76 15.73 -24.09
C SER A 392 3.30 16.56 -25.25
N GLU A 393 4.25 17.46 -24.99
CA GLU A 393 4.94 18.20 -26.04
C GLU A 393 5.73 17.27 -26.97
N LYS A 394 6.43 16.28 -26.42
CA LYS A 394 7.19 15.28 -27.20
C LYS A 394 6.27 14.39 -28.06
N LEU A 395 5.05 14.12 -27.59
CA LEU A 395 4.06 13.27 -28.26
C LEU A 395 3.02 14.04 -29.09
N ASN A 396 3.07 15.38 -29.11
CA ASN A 396 2.05 16.26 -29.71
C ASN A 396 0.63 15.99 -29.21
N PHE A 397 0.46 15.84 -27.90
CA PHE A 397 -0.85 15.80 -27.27
C PHE A 397 -1.24 17.18 -26.74
N ASP A 398 -2.49 17.57 -27.01
CA ASP A 398 -3.04 18.84 -26.56
C ASP A 398 -3.60 18.72 -25.14
N PHE A 399 -3.33 19.75 -24.33
CA PHE A 399 -4.00 19.94 -23.04
C PHE A 399 -5.43 20.47 -23.26
N LYS A 400 -6.38 20.05 -22.42
CA LYS A 400 -7.74 20.61 -22.43
C LYS A 400 -7.87 21.88 -21.59
N TYR A 401 -6.78 22.31 -20.96
CA TYR A 401 -6.70 23.54 -20.15
C TYR A 401 -5.68 24.52 -20.73
N THR A 402 -5.91 25.79 -20.45
CA THR A 402 -5.11 26.93 -20.84
C THR A 402 -4.06 27.26 -19.77
N ILE A 403 -3.08 28.09 -20.13
CA ILE A 403 -2.09 28.63 -19.18
C ILE A 403 -2.80 29.43 -18.07
N ASP A 404 -3.80 30.24 -18.43
CA ASP A 404 -4.51 31.09 -17.50
C ASP A 404 -5.30 30.28 -16.47
N GLU A 405 -5.97 29.20 -16.88
CA GLU A 405 -6.68 28.29 -15.96
C GLU A 405 -5.74 27.64 -14.93
N VAL A 406 -4.52 27.27 -15.34
CA VAL A 406 -3.50 26.73 -14.44
C VAL A 406 -3.01 27.80 -13.46
N VAL A 407 -2.77 29.02 -13.94
CA VAL A 407 -2.35 30.14 -13.09
C VAL A 407 -3.43 30.50 -12.08
N ASP A 408 -4.69 30.58 -12.51
CA ASP A 408 -5.84 30.86 -11.66
C ASP A 408 -6.00 29.79 -10.57
N TRP A 409 -5.78 28.52 -10.90
CA TRP A 409 -5.76 27.44 -9.92
C TRP A 409 -4.70 27.64 -8.84
N ILE A 410 -3.46 27.93 -9.27
CA ILE A 410 -2.32 28.13 -8.35
C ILE A 410 -2.60 29.30 -7.41
N MET A 411 -3.12 30.41 -7.94
CA MET A 411 -3.42 31.62 -7.17
C MET A 411 -4.52 31.42 -6.11
N ASN A 412 -5.46 30.50 -6.34
CA ASN A 412 -6.58 30.23 -5.43
C ASN A 412 -6.33 29.07 -4.45
N ASN A 413 -5.20 28.36 -4.55
CA ASN A 413 -4.90 27.22 -3.69
C ASN A 413 -4.53 27.66 -2.25
N LYS A 414 -5.09 27.02 -1.22
CA LYS A 414 -4.81 27.34 0.20
C LYS A 414 -3.35 27.19 0.61
N GLY A 415 -2.60 26.32 -0.06
CA GLY A 415 -1.16 26.14 0.13
C GLY A 415 -0.31 27.24 -0.50
N PHE A 416 -0.90 28.13 -1.31
CA PHE A 416 -0.24 29.28 -1.91
C PHE A 416 -0.25 30.47 -0.94
N ASN A 417 0.69 30.47 0.01
CA ASN A 417 0.99 31.67 0.80
C ASN A 417 2.01 32.48 0.02
N ASN A 418 1.63 33.63 -0.55
CA ASN A 418 2.48 34.61 -1.26
C ASN A 418 3.97 34.27 -1.12
N TYR A 419 4.41 33.33 -1.96
CA TYR A 419 5.72 32.70 -1.80
C TYR A 419 6.74 33.81 -2.01
N ASP A 420 7.56 34.05 -0.99
CA ASP A 420 8.59 35.09 -0.97
C ASP A 420 9.36 35.14 -2.30
N ASP A 421 9.69 36.34 -2.79
CA ASP A 421 10.29 36.62 -4.12
C ASP A 421 11.43 35.65 -4.48
N ASN A 422 12.16 35.22 -3.45
CA ASN A 422 13.29 34.29 -3.54
C ASN A 422 12.96 32.91 -4.14
N TYR A 423 11.69 32.48 -4.15
CA TYR A 423 11.30 31.18 -4.73
C TYR A 423 11.02 31.27 -6.23
N PHE A 424 10.57 32.42 -6.73
CA PHE A 424 10.25 32.58 -8.15
C PHE A 424 11.49 32.71 -9.04
N ASP A 425 12.52 33.38 -8.53
CA ASP A 425 13.85 33.41 -9.17
C ASP A 425 14.55 32.04 -9.16
N ALA A 426 14.09 31.12 -8.31
CA ALA A 426 14.61 29.75 -8.21
C ALA A 426 13.90 28.74 -9.14
N PHE A 427 12.87 29.14 -9.90
CA PHE A 427 12.31 28.29 -10.96
C PHE A 427 13.32 28.18 -12.10
N ILE A 428 14.16 27.14 -12.02
CA ILE A 428 15.04 26.74 -13.12
C ILE A 428 14.18 26.50 -14.35
N LYS A 429 14.62 27.04 -15.49
CA LYS A 429 14.03 26.79 -16.81
C LYS A 429 13.77 25.29 -16.99
N ARG A 430 12.51 24.94 -17.26
CA ARG A 430 12.07 23.55 -17.46
C ARG A 430 12.25 23.11 -18.91
N GLU A 431 12.22 21.80 -19.15
CA GLU A 431 12.25 21.26 -20.52
C GLU A 431 11.00 21.68 -21.29
N SER A 432 9.82 21.62 -20.66
CA SER A 432 8.55 21.97 -21.28
C SER A 432 8.42 23.46 -21.56
N SER A 433 8.02 23.81 -22.80
CA SER A 433 7.70 25.18 -23.19
C SER A 433 6.42 25.71 -22.51
N PHE A 434 5.43 24.84 -22.30
CA PHE A 434 4.17 25.13 -21.62
C PHE A 434 4.42 25.53 -20.17
N VAL A 435 5.20 24.73 -19.43
CA VAL A 435 5.51 25.01 -18.01
C VAL A 435 6.26 26.32 -17.86
N ASN A 436 7.22 26.59 -18.75
CA ASN A 436 7.94 27.87 -18.75
C ASN A 436 6.98 29.06 -18.95
N LYS A 437 5.94 28.93 -19.80
CA LYS A 437 4.91 29.98 -19.97
C LYS A 437 3.98 30.10 -18.77
N VAL A 438 3.63 28.99 -18.12
CA VAL A 438 2.88 29.02 -16.84
C VAL A 438 3.66 29.79 -15.78
N ILE A 439 4.95 29.48 -15.61
CA ILE A 439 5.84 30.16 -14.67
C ILE A 439 5.89 31.67 -14.96
N SER A 440 6.14 32.06 -16.21
CA SER A 440 6.21 33.49 -16.56
C SER A 440 4.89 34.22 -16.33
N THR A 441 3.75 33.58 -16.63
CA THR A 441 2.42 34.17 -16.46
C THR A 441 2.07 34.30 -14.97
N LEU A 442 2.41 33.30 -14.17
CA LEU A 442 2.26 33.32 -12.72
C LEU A 442 3.11 34.44 -12.08
N GLN A 443 4.38 34.58 -12.49
CA GLN A 443 5.26 35.66 -12.01
C GLN A 443 4.67 37.05 -12.28
N ILE A 444 4.17 37.29 -13.50
CA ILE A 444 3.50 38.54 -13.87
C ILE A 444 2.24 38.76 -13.02
N THR A 445 1.43 37.71 -12.82
CA THR A 445 0.17 37.77 -12.07
C THR A 445 0.40 38.09 -10.59
N VAL A 446 1.35 37.42 -9.94
CA VAL A 446 1.73 37.68 -8.54
C VAL A 446 2.26 39.09 -8.36
N LYS A 447 3.16 39.54 -9.26
CA LYS A 447 3.69 40.92 -9.25
C LYS A 447 2.57 41.96 -9.37
N ASN A 448 1.63 41.75 -10.30
CA ASN A 448 0.47 42.63 -10.47
C ASN A 448 -0.42 42.66 -9.23
N HIS A 449 -0.69 41.51 -8.61
CA HIS A 449 -1.49 41.42 -7.41
C HIS A 449 -0.82 42.11 -6.20
N GLU A 450 0.50 41.94 -6.03
CA GLU A 450 1.28 42.65 -5.00
C GLU A 450 1.21 44.17 -5.20
N ARG A 451 1.44 44.65 -6.44
CA ARG A 451 1.32 46.06 -6.81
C ARG A 451 -0.06 46.61 -6.43
N ASP A 452 -1.12 45.94 -6.87
CA ASP A 452 -2.49 46.44 -6.71
C ASP A 452 -2.92 46.43 -5.24
N ARG A 453 -2.49 45.44 -4.45
CA ARG A 453 -2.66 45.42 -2.99
C ARG A 453 -1.95 46.61 -2.35
N LEU A 454 -0.66 46.80 -2.60
CA LEU A 454 0.12 47.88 -2.00
C LEU A 454 -0.43 49.26 -2.39
N LEU A 455 -0.79 49.47 -3.65
CA LEU A 455 -1.42 50.71 -4.11
C LEU A 455 -2.75 50.95 -3.37
N SER A 456 -3.60 49.93 -3.24
CA SER A 456 -4.87 50.04 -2.51
C SER A 456 -4.65 50.42 -1.04
N GLU A 457 -3.65 49.83 -0.38
CA GLU A 457 -3.30 50.16 0.99
C GLU A 457 -2.78 51.60 1.16
N MET A 458 -1.93 52.06 0.23
CA MET A 458 -1.44 53.44 0.22
C MET A 458 -2.59 54.44 -0.02
N VAL A 459 -3.51 54.14 -0.93
CA VAL A 459 -4.71 54.95 -1.18
C VAL A 459 -5.57 55.06 0.09
N VAL A 460 -5.85 53.94 0.77
CA VAL A 460 -6.63 53.94 2.01
C VAL A 460 -5.95 54.79 3.10
N ASN A 461 -4.62 54.73 3.20
CA ASN A 461 -3.89 55.49 4.21
C ASN A 461 -3.96 57.02 3.99
N THR A 462 -4.24 57.51 2.78
CA THR A 462 -4.40 58.97 2.53
C THR A 462 -5.53 59.61 3.34
N GLN A 463 -6.53 58.83 3.73
CA GLN A 463 -7.72 59.30 4.44
C GLN A 463 -7.60 59.13 5.96
N LYS A 464 -6.53 58.47 6.44
CA LYS A 464 -6.33 58.23 7.88
C LYS A 464 -5.75 59.45 8.59
N GLN A 465 -6.13 59.60 9.85
CA GLN A 465 -5.57 60.59 10.79
C GLN A 465 -4.86 59.92 11.97
N ASN A 466 -5.13 58.63 12.22
CA ASN A 466 -4.50 57.86 13.28
C ASN A 466 -3.63 56.76 12.65
N PHE A 467 -2.35 56.77 12.99
CA PHE A 467 -1.35 55.84 12.46
C PHE A 467 -0.77 55.00 13.59
N THR A 468 -0.59 53.71 13.30
CA THR A 468 0.06 52.73 14.17
C THR A 468 1.35 52.23 13.51
N GLN A 469 2.07 51.33 14.16
CA GLN A 469 3.25 50.69 13.59
C GLN A 469 2.93 49.94 12.28
N ASN A 470 1.73 49.36 12.17
CA ASN A 470 1.30 48.62 10.97
C ASN A 470 1.33 49.49 9.71
N GLU A 471 0.88 50.75 9.78
CA GLU A 471 0.96 51.65 8.62
C GLU A 471 2.41 52.03 8.27
N ILE A 472 3.30 52.10 9.26
CA ILE A 472 4.74 52.33 9.02
C ILE A 472 5.37 51.13 8.30
N ASP A 473 5.00 49.92 8.71
CA ASP A 473 5.51 48.70 8.08
C ASP A 473 5.02 48.59 6.62
N LYS A 474 3.79 49.00 6.34
CA LYS A 474 3.21 49.05 4.98
C LYS A 474 3.91 50.03 4.05
N ILE A 475 4.27 51.22 4.52
CA ILE A 475 5.03 52.16 3.68
C ILE A 475 6.47 51.70 3.46
N ALA A 476 7.07 51.02 4.43
CA ALA A 476 8.37 50.37 4.25
C ALA A 476 8.29 49.22 3.22
N GLU A 477 7.20 48.45 3.23
CA GLU A 477 6.92 47.42 2.24
C GLU A 477 6.75 48.01 0.83
N PHE A 478 5.91 49.04 0.70
CA PHE A 478 5.74 49.80 -0.53
C PHE A 478 7.08 50.35 -1.04
N LYS A 479 7.92 50.91 -0.16
CA LYS A 479 9.25 51.41 -0.53
C LYS A 479 10.15 50.31 -1.11
N ARG A 480 10.13 49.11 -0.52
CA ARG A 480 10.89 47.95 -1.05
C ARG A 480 10.38 47.52 -2.42
N PHE A 481 9.05 47.45 -2.60
CA PHE A 481 8.43 47.15 -3.88
C PHE A 481 8.87 48.16 -4.96
N ILE A 482 8.77 49.45 -4.65
CA ILE A 482 9.21 50.53 -5.53
C ILE A 482 10.70 50.34 -5.88
N ALA A 483 11.59 50.16 -4.91
CA ALA A 483 13.01 49.93 -5.18
C ALA A 483 13.30 48.76 -6.14
N ARG A 484 12.48 47.69 -6.13
CA ARG A 484 12.56 46.56 -7.07
C ARG A 484 12.18 46.98 -8.51
N LEU A 485 11.18 47.85 -8.66
CA LEU A 485 10.75 48.36 -9.97
C LEU A 485 11.78 49.20 -10.70
N LYS A 486 12.84 49.68 -10.03
CA LYS A 486 13.88 50.54 -10.65
C LYS A 486 14.46 49.96 -11.95
N ASN A 487 14.51 48.63 -12.07
CA ASN A 487 15.07 47.92 -13.22
C ASN A 487 14.00 47.29 -14.13
N ASP A 488 12.71 47.50 -13.85
CA ASP A 488 11.58 46.90 -14.58
C ASP A 488 11.09 47.79 -15.74
N GLU A 489 10.22 47.23 -16.60
CA GLU A 489 9.57 47.94 -17.70
C GLU A 489 8.77 49.18 -17.24
N ASN A 490 8.74 50.22 -18.08
CA ASN A 490 8.11 51.52 -17.78
C ASN A 490 6.61 51.46 -17.37
N GLU A 491 5.88 50.38 -17.69
CA GLU A 491 4.43 50.30 -17.46
C GLU A 491 4.04 50.26 -15.96
N ASP A 492 4.76 49.50 -15.13
CA ASP A 492 4.44 49.36 -13.70
C ASP A 492 4.73 50.66 -12.93
N ILE A 493 5.87 51.29 -13.23
CA ILE A 493 6.23 52.61 -12.68
C ILE A 493 5.16 53.64 -13.07
N ASN A 494 4.73 53.65 -14.34
CA ASN A 494 3.69 54.56 -14.81
C ASN A 494 2.37 54.37 -14.06
N LYS A 495 1.92 53.12 -13.81
CA LYS A 495 0.71 52.83 -13.03
C LYS A 495 0.81 53.36 -11.60
N VAL A 496 1.96 53.18 -10.93
CA VAL A 496 2.20 53.74 -9.60
C VAL A 496 2.08 55.27 -9.64
N ILE A 497 2.78 55.93 -10.57
CA ILE A 497 2.81 57.39 -10.67
C ILE A 497 1.40 57.97 -10.94
N ILE A 498 0.64 57.36 -11.85
CA ILE A 498 -0.74 57.76 -12.15
C ILE A 498 -1.62 57.63 -10.90
N THR A 499 -1.45 56.54 -10.15
CA THR A 499 -2.21 56.29 -8.92
C THR A 499 -1.84 57.29 -7.82
N MET A 500 -0.55 57.61 -7.66
CA MET A 500 -0.08 58.66 -6.74
C MET A 500 -0.70 60.02 -7.08
N LYS A 501 -0.60 60.46 -8.33
CA LYS A 501 -1.14 61.75 -8.80
C LYS A 501 -2.65 61.87 -8.56
N SER A 502 -3.39 60.78 -8.78
CA SER A 502 -4.84 60.75 -8.61
C SER A 502 -5.29 60.65 -7.15
N ASN A 503 -4.39 60.27 -6.22
CA ASN A 503 -4.70 60.03 -4.81
C ASN A 503 -3.79 60.83 -3.88
N LYS A 504 -3.71 62.15 -4.11
CA LYS A 504 -3.01 63.11 -3.22
C LYS A 504 -1.56 62.75 -2.92
N TRP A 505 -0.86 62.13 -3.88
CA TRP A 505 0.51 61.64 -3.74
C TRP A 505 0.72 60.70 -2.53
N PHE A 506 -0.34 59.97 -2.16
CA PHE A 506 -0.38 59.10 -0.98
C PHE A 506 -0.11 59.79 0.36
N LEU A 507 -0.18 61.13 0.41
CA LEU A 507 0.10 61.88 1.63
C LEU A 507 -1.16 62.01 2.51
N PRO A 508 -1.19 61.43 3.72
CA PRO A 508 -2.20 61.77 4.72
C PRO A 508 -1.91 63.16 5.28
N LEU A 509 -2.76 64.14 4.97
CA LEU A 509 -2.53 65.52 5.38
C LEU A 509 -2.42 65.64 6.92
N PRO A 510 -1.29 66.17 7.46
CA PRO A 510 -1.04 66.26 8.90
C PRO A 510 -1.79 67.43 9.57
N LEU A 511 -3.12 67.37 9.48
CA LEU A 511 -4.05 68.38 9.98
C LEU A 511 -4.28 68.21 11.49
N GLY A 512 -4.37 69.32 12.24
CA GLY A 512 -4.68 69.28 13.66
C GLY A 512 -3.61 68.56 14.51
N GLU A 513 -4.06 67.82 15.52
CA GLU A 513 -3.20 67.00 16.37
C GLU A 513 -2.81 65.71 15.63
N ILE A 514 -1.50 65.44 15.56
CA ILE A 514 -0.97 64.25 14.88
C ILE A 514 -0.06 63.47 15.82
N SER A 515 0.00 62.15 15.64
CA SER A 515 0.94 61.29 16.36
C SER A 515 2.35 61.34 15.75
N HIS A 516 3.34 60.84 16.49
CA HIS A 516 4.69 60.64 15.96
C HIS A 516 4.68 59.69 14.75
N SER A 517 3.88 58.62 14.79
CA SER A 517 3.74 57.68 13.67
C SER A 517 3.15 58.34 12.42
N HIS A 518 2.15 59.21 12.55
CA HIS A 518 1.62 59.96 11.40
C HIS A 518 2.71 60.85 10.79
N TRP A 519 3.47 61.55 11.63
CA TRP A 519 4.59 62.36 11.15
C TRP A 519 5.67 61.54 10.44
N THR A 520 6.06 60.39 11.01
CA THR A 520 7.01 59.46 10.38
C THR A 520 6.49 58.94 9.05
N TYR A 521 5.21 58.56 8.95
CA TYR A 521 4.61 58.13 7.69
C TYR A 521 4.71 59.21 6.62
N CYS A 522 4.42 60.48 6.96
CA CYS A 522 4.59 61.60 6.02
C CYS A 522 6.02 61.71 5.51
N HIS A 523 7.03 61.60 6.39
CA HIS A 523 8.43 61.59 5.96
C HIS A 523 8.74 60.43 5.01
N GLU A 524 8.24 59.23 5.28
CA GLU A 524 8.45 58.08 4.40
C GLU A 524 7.79 58.24 3.03
N VAL A 525 6.62 58.89 2.94
CA VAL A 525 5.98 59.22 1.64
C VAL A 525 6.87 60.14 0.82
N PHE A 526 7.39 61.22 1.44
CA PHE A 526 8.28 62.15 0.75
C PHE A 526 9.58 61.48 0.29
N LYS A 527 10.17 60.60 1.12
CA LYS A 527 11.34 59.80 0.72
C LYS A 527 11.02 58.93 -0.50
N CYS A 528 9.86 58.27 -0.54
CA CYS A 528 9.48 57.46 -1.70
C CYS A 528 9.40 58.31 -2.98
N ILE A 529 8.82 59.52 -2.91
CA ILE A 529 8.73 60.42 -4.07
C ILE A 529 10.13 60.83 -4.56
N VAL A 530 11.05 61.18 -3.64
CA VAL A 530 12.43 61.54 -3.99
C VAL A 530 13.18 60.35 -4.58
N ASP A 531 13.05 59.17 -3.97
CA ASP A 531 13.71 57.95 -4.42
C ASP A 531 13.26 57.61 -5.85
N MET A 532 11.96 57.68 -6.16
CA MET A 532 11.42 57.48 -7.52
C MET A 532 11.91 58.55 -8.50
N GLY A 533 11.93 59.83 -8.10
CA GLY A 533 12.40 60.93 -8.94
C GLY A 533 13.89 60.86 -9.31
N SER A 534 14.67 60.03 -8.60
CA SER A 534 16.10 59.85 -8.86
C SER A 534 16.43 58.90 -10.03
N TRP A 535 15.44 58.21 -10.63
CA TRP A 535 15.67 57.11 -11.59
C TRP A 535 15.79 57.51 -13.07
N GLY A 536 16.29 58.71 -13.35
CA GLY A 536 16.95 58.98 -14.64
C GLY A 536 16.17 59.77 -15.69
N GLU A 537 14.87 60.06 -15.56
CA GLU A 537 14.23 61.09 -16.41
C GLU A 537 12.88 61.66 -15.91
N GLU A 538 12.72 61.90 -14.60
CA GLU A 538 11.55 62.65 -14.10
C GLU A 538 11.89 63.70 -13.02
N ARG A 539 12.65 64.74 -13.39
CA ARG A 539 12.58 66.02 -12.64
C ARG A 539 11.14 66.51 -12.48
N THR A 540 10.27 66.12 -13.42
CA THR A 540 8.83 66.37 -13.46
C THR A 540 8.04 65.74 -12.30
N LEU A 541 8.50 64.64 -11.68
CA LEU A 541 7.77 63.99 -10.58
C LEU A 541 7.87 64.80 -9.29
N ILE A 542 9.11 65.15 -8.91
CA ILE A 542 9.40 65.97 -7.71
C ILE A 542 8.79 67.37 -7.90
N GLU A 543 8.94 67.96 -9.09
CA GLU A 543 8.32 69.25 -9.42
C GLU A 543 6.79 69.18 -9.35
N GLY A 544 6.18 68.13 -9.90
CA GLY A 544 4.73 67.92 -9.88
C GLY A 544 4.16 67.72 -8.48
N ALA A 545 4.82 66.90 -7.65
CA ALA A 545 4.45 66.71 -6.25
C ALA A 545 4.62 68.01 -5.44
N GLY A 546 5.73 68.71 -5.65
CA GLY A 546 6.00 70.00 -5.01
C GLY A 546 4.98 71.08 -5.38
N GLN A 547 4.57 71.16 -6.64
CA GLN A 547 3.50 72.06 -7.07
C GLN A 547 2.16 71.71 -6.41
N TYR A 548 1.79 70.42 -6.39
CA TYR A 548 0.58 69.95 -5.73
C TYR A 548 0.56 70.33 -4.24
N PHE A 549 1.61 70.03 -3.48
CA PHE A 549 1.64 70.35 -2.05
C PHE A 549 1.66 71.85 -1.77
N LYS A 550 2.33 72.67 -2.60
CA LYS A 550 2.28 74.14 -2.50
C LYS A 550 0.88 74.70 -2.74
N GLN A 551 0.12 74.12 -3.65
CA GLN A 551 -1.29 74.49 -3.86
C GLN A 551 -2.14 74.06 -2.66
N GLU A 552 -1.91 72.86 -2.13
CA GLU A 552 -2.69 72.30 -1.02
C GLU A 552 -2.53 73.12 0.29
N ILE A 553 -1.36 73.73 0.54
CA ILE A 553 -1.14 74.67 1.66
C ILE A 553 -2.18 75.80 1.70
N ASN A 554 -2.60 76.29 0.53
CA ASN A 554 -3.54 77.41 0.43
C ASN A 554 -4.99 76.99 0.68
N ASN A 555 -5.29 75.70 0.59
CA ASN A 555 -6.64 75.17 0.77
C ASN A 555 -7.07 75.06 2.24
N TYR A 556 -6.15 75.23 3.19
CA TYR A 556 -6.39 75.07 4.62
C TYR A 556 -6.03 76.32 5.43
N SER A 557 -6.70 76.54 6.56
CA SER A 557 -6.45 77.67 7.48
C SER A 557 -5.52 77.32 8.65
N ASP A 558 -5.25 76.03 8.89
CA ASP A 558 -4.39 75.52 9.96
C ASP A 558 -2.93 75.95 9.77
N LYS A 559 -2.44 76.88 10.60
CA LYS A 559 -1.08 77.44 10.53
C LYS A 559 0.00 76.39 10.83
N VAL A 560 -0.27 75.42 11.70
CA VAL A 560 0.69 74.39 12.08
C VAL A 560 0.83 73.36 10.95
N PHE A 561 -0.30 72.98 10.33
CA PHE A 561 -0.30 72.18 9.10
C PHE A 561 0.52 72.85 7.99
N LYS A 562 0.32 74.15 7.74
CA LYS A 562 1.10 74.88 6.72
C LYS A 562 2.60 74.78 7.00
N TYR A 563 3.01 75.08 8.24
CA TYR A 563 4.41 74.96 8.65
C TYR A 563 4.97 73.54 8.47
N ARG A 564 4.21 72.50 8.86
CA ARG A 564 4.59 71.08 8.70
C ARG A 564 4.79 70.72 7.23
N LEU A 565 3.85 71.10 6.36
CA LEU A 565 3.93 70.77 4.94
C LEU A 565 5.04 71.57 4.24
N GLU A 566 5.22 72.85 4.58
CA GLU A 566 6.37 73.67 4.12
C GLU A 566 7.70 73.07 4.56
N HIS A 567 7.77 72.54 5.80
CA HIS A 567 8.96 71.88 6.32
C HIS A 567 9.30 70.60 5.54
N LEU A 568 8.30 69.74 5.28
CA LEU A 568 8.49 68.54 4.47
C LEU A 568 8.95 68.89 3.06
N ILE A 569 8.30 69.86 2.41
CA ILE A 569 8.72 70.34 1.08
C ILE A 569 10.17 70.79 1.13
N LYS A 570 10.54 71.71 2.03
CA LYS A 570 11.90 72.25 2.14
C LYS A 570 12.97 71.18 2.40
N GLN A 571 12.61 70.11 3.11
CA GLN A 571 13.56 69.05 3.46
C GLN A 571 13.85 68.10 2.30
N TYR A 572 12.87 67.85 1.43
CA TYR A 572 12.94 66.77 0.44
C TYR A 572 12.93 67.25 -1.02
N PHE A 573 12.31 68.38 -1.33
CA PHE A 573 12.15 68.95 -2.67
C PHE A 573 12.85 70.31 -2.77
#